data_AF-A0A0M4D1X4-F1
#
_entry.id   AF-A0A0M4D1X4-F1
#
_cell.length_a   1.000
_cell.length_b   1.000
_cell.length_c   1.000
_cell.angle_alpha   90.00
_cell.angle_beta   90.00
_cell.angle_gamma   90.00
#
_symmetry.space_group_name_H-M   'P 1'
#
loop_
_entity.id
_entity.type
_entity.pdbx_description
1 polymer ?
#
loop_
_entity_poly.entity_id
_entity_poly.type
_entity_poly.pdbx_seq_one_letter_code
_entity_poly.pdbx_strand_id
1 'polypeptide(L)'
;MAVAGWAGTLVDWRAGLDALKAHLAPSLGRAETRASGGAFIDGLLSGAERKTGWMLAEEAGLDRPYRIQSLLGRSAWSADALRDRVQEYVMAALGDPGGVLVVDETGFVKKGTHSVGVARQYSGTAGRIENSQVGVFLGYASRYGQALIDRRLYLPKAWAEDGERRRKASVPEEVAFATKPAMAREMIAAALDAGISCAWVLADALYGSDYQLRRMLEDRRQPYVLAVRSNQHLRFFTEEGLVQTDPAYLAGELESGDWYALSAGEGAKGPRLYHWARLPLNGATQHGFERWLLFRRSLRSPDEIAYYFVHAREGASLAELAGAAGLRWTIEECFLRAKDDLGLDHCEARSWHGWHRHITLVMAAVAFLAKLAADQRRAAWTQAEPELGDPGKRYKRSPTPQAA
;
A
#
# COMPACT_ATOMS: atom_id res chain seq x y z
N MET A 1 -18.97 7.46 33.71
CA MET A 1 -18.46 7.11 32.36
C MET A 1 -17.55 5.92 32.50
N ALA A 2 -17.79 4.84 31.75
CA ALA A 2 -16.92 3.66 31.77
C ALA A 2 -15.56 3.99 31.14
N VAL A 3 -14.47 3.36 31.59
CA VAL A 3 -13.12 3.51 31.02
C VAL A 3 -13.11 3.30 29.51
N ALA A 4 -13.96 2.41 28.99
CA ALA A 4 -14.13 2.20 27.55
C ALA A 4 -14.65 3.43 26.78
N GLY A 5 -15.51 4.24 27.40
CA GLY A 5 -16.00 5.49 26.82
C GLY A 5 -14.95 6.60 26.85
N TRP A 6 -14.07 6.61 27.86
CA TRP A 6 -12.95 7.55 27.95
C TRP A 6 -11.77 7.16 27.05
N ALA A 7 -11.52 5.86 26.87
CA ALA A 7 -10.40 5.32 26.09
C ALA A 7 -10.71 5.16 24.58
N GLY A 8 -11.90 5.52 24.11
CA GLY A 8 -12.28 5.40 22.70
C GLY A 8 -12.41 3.97 22.19
N THR A 9 -12.44 2.96 23.08
CA THR A 9 -12.69 1.55 22.73
C THR A 9 -14.18 1.29 22.51
N LEU A 10 -14.77 2.07 21.61
CA LEU A 10 -16.19 2.02 21.23
C LEU A 10 -16.51 0.84 20.29
N VAL A 11 -15.49 0.16 19.78
CA VAL A 11 -15.62 -0.93 18.81
C VAL A 11 -15.25 -2.25 19.48
N ASP A 12 -16.15 -3.24 19.40
CA ASP A 12 -15.87 -4.62 19.81
C ASP A 12 -14.88 -5.27 18.83
N TRP A 13 -13.59 -5.13 19.13
CA TRP A 13 -12.52 -5.67 18.31
C TRP A 13 -12.55 -7.19 18.21
N ARG A 14 -13.09 -7.90 19.21
CA ARG A 14 -13.20 -9.37 19.18
C ARG A 14 -14.22 -9.80 18.16
N ALA A 15 -15.41 -9.21 18.20
CA ALA A 15 -16.44 -9.44 17.18
C ALA A 15 -15.93 -9.07 15.78
N GLY A 16 -15.18 -7.97 15.65
CA GLY A 16 -14.55 -7.59 14.39
C GLY A 16 -13.54 -8.63 13.87
N LEU A 17 -12.73 -9.21 14.76
CA LEU A 17 -11.74 -10.23 14.41
C LEU A 17 -12.42 -11.55 14.02
N ASP A 18 -13.48 -11.94 14.71
CA ASP A 18 -14.27 -13.12 14.35
C ASP A 18 -14.97 -12.92 12.99
N ALA A 19 -15.46 -11.71 12.71
CA ALA A 19 -16.03 -11.36 11.41
C ALA A 19 -14.97 -11.45 10.29
N LEU A 20 -13.73 -10.99 10.51
CA LEU A 20 -12.64 -11.20 9.56
C LEU A 20 -12.40 -12.69 9.31
N LYS A 21 -12.27 -13.50 10.36
CA LYS A 21 -12.02 -14.94 10.22
C LYS A 21 -13.15 -15.64 9.46
N ALA A 22 -14.40 -15.26 9.72
CA ALA A 22 -15.56 -15.75 9.00
C ALA A 22 -15.55 -15.32 7.51
N HIS A 23 -15.12 -14.08 7.23
CA HIS A 23 -14.93 -13.59 5.87
C HIS A 23 -13.85 -14.38 5.13
N LEU A 24 -12.73 -14.72 5.77
CA LEU A 24 -11.64 -15.47 5.13
C LEU A 24 -11.90 -16.98 5.03
N ALA A 25 -12.79 -17.52 5.87
CA ALA A 25 -13.01 -18.96 6.05
C ALA A 25 -13.21 -19.76 4.75
N PRO A 26 -14.04 -19.31 3.79
CA PRO A 26 -14.22 -20.03 2.52
C PRO A 26 -12.94 -20.20 1.69
N SER A 27 -11.96 -19.29 1.77
CA SER A 27 -10.68 -19.42 1.04
C SER A 27 -9.75 -20.48 1.66
N LEU A 28 -9.97 -20.84 2.92
CA LEU A 28 -9.17 -21.82 3.67
C LEU A 28 -9.72 -23.25 3.56
N GLY A 29 -10.93 -23.43 3.01
CA GLY A 29 -11.50 -24.76 2.77
C GLY A 29 -11.86 -25.48 4.07
N ARG A 30 -11.09 -26.49 4.48
CA ARG A 30 -11.43 -27.43 5.57
C ARG A 30 -11.49 -26.76 6.95
N ALA A 31 -12.29 -27.32 7.86
CA ALA A 31 -12.48 -26.77 9.21
C ALA A 31 -11.17 -26.66 10.00
N GLU A 32 -10.28 -27.64 9.89
CA GLU A 32 -8.98 -27.67 10.56
C GLU A 32 -8.03 -26.60 10.01
N THR A 33 -8.08 -26.36 8.69
CA THR A 33 -7.31 -25.30 8.03
C THR A 33 -7.84 -23.93 8.41
N ARG A 34 -9.17 -23.76 8.53
CA ARG A 34 -9.79 -22.54 9.06
C ARG A 34 -9.37 -22.26 10.51
N ALA A 35 -9.42 -23.26 11.38
CA ALA A 35 -8.98 -23.12 12.77
C ALA A 35 -7.49 -22.75 12.85
N SER A 36 -6.64 -23.39 12.04
CA SER A 36 -5.20 -23.09 11.98
C SER A 36 -4.94 -21.69 11.44
N GLY A 37 -5.68 -21.25 10.42
CA GLY A 37 -5.59 -19.89 9.87
C GLY A 37 -6.04 -18.83 10.88
N GLY A 38 -7.12 -19.09 11.62
CA GLY A 38 -7.56 -18.24 12.72
C GLY A 38 -6.49 -18.09 13.81
N ALA A 39 -5.95 -19.22 14.29
CA ALA A 39 -4.87 -19.24 15.27
C ALA A 39 -3.60 -18.52 14.78
N PHE A 40 -3.29 -18.63 13.48
CA PHE A 40 -2.18 -17.90 12.88
C PHE A 40 -2.41 -16.39 12.95
N ILE A 41 -3.59 -15.91 12.55
CA ILE A 41 -3.95 -14.49 12.61
C ILE A 41 -3.95 -13.99 14.06
N ASP A 42 -4.45 -14.79 15.00
CA ASP A 42 -4.41 -14.45 16.43
C ASP A 42 -2.97 -14.27 16.93
N GLY A 43 -2.06 -15.18 16.58
CA GLY A 43 -0.65 -15.04 16.95
C GLY A 43 0.08 -13.90 16.23
N LEU A 44 -0.34 -13.54 15.01
CA LEU A 44 0.16 -12.32 14.34
C LEU A 44 -0.23 -11.07 15.14
N LEU A 45 -1.47 -11.02 15.64
CA LEU A 45 -2.02 -9.90 16.41
C LEU A 45 -1.69 -9.96 17.91
N SER A 46 -0.98 -11.00 18.37
CA SER A 46 -0.57 -11.16 19.76
C SER A 46 0.72 -10.38 20.08
N GLY A 47 1.11 -10.39 21.35
CA GLY A 47 2.39 -9.84 21.83
C GLY A 47 3.62 -10.68 21.51
N ALA A 48 3.51 -11.75 20.71
CA ALA A 48 4.66 -12.61 20.38
C ALA A 48 5.76 -11.82 19.64
N GLU A 49 6.98 -11.82 20.16
CA GLU A 49 8.11 -11.02 19.66
C GLU A 49 8.52 -11.43 18.23
N ARG A 50 8.54 -12.74 17.92
CA ARG A 50 8.75 -13.23 16.56
C ARG A 50 7.57 -14.06 16.10
N LYS A 51 7.18 -13.88 14.84
CA LYS A 51 6.04 -14.56 14.23
C LYS A 51 6.48 -15.83 13.48
N THR A 52 7.29 -16.65 14.15
CA THR A 52 7.80 -17.92 13.61
C THR A 52 6.76 -19.04 13.75
N GLY A 53 6.91 -20.13 13.00
CA GLY A 53 5.96 -21.24 13.09
C GLY A 53 5.89 -21.90 14.47
N TRP A 54 6.96 -21.78 15.27
CA TRP A 54 7.01 -22.28 16.65
C TRP A 54 6.30 -21.34 17.63
N MET A 55 6.67 -20.06 17.64
CA MET A 55 6.08 -19.09 18.57
C MET A 55 4.57 -18.92 18.34
N LEU A 56 4.14 -18.92 17.08
CA LEU A 56 2.71 -18.88 16.75
C LEU A 56 1.96 -20.15 17.19
N ALA A 57 2.64 -21.30 17.25
CA ALA A 57 2.04 -22.53 17.74
C ALA A 57 1.91 -22.52 19.28
N GLU A 58 2.93 -22.04 19.98
CA GLU A 58 2.90 -21.86 21.45
C GLU A 58 1.81 -20.86 21.86
N GLU A 59 1.72 -19.72 21.17
CA GLU A 59 0.66 -18.73 21.40
C GLU A 59 -0.74 -19.34 21.20
N ALA A 60 -0.88 -20.25 20.23
CA ALA A 60 -2.12 -20.98 19.97
C ALA A 60 -2.36 -22.17 20.93
N GLY A 61 -1.50 -22.38 21.92
CA GLY A 61 -1.59 -23.48 22.88
C GLY A 61 -1.32 -24.87 22.29
N LEU A 62 -0.51 -24.95 21.23
CA LEU A 62 -0.15 -26.21 20.57
C LEU A 62 1.22 -26.70 21.03
N ASP A 63 1.33 -27.99 21.35
CA ASP A 63 2.58 -28.62 21.80
C ASP A 63 3.70 -28.63 20.73
N ARG A 64 3.35 -28.47 19.45
CA ARG A 64 4.25 -28.65 18.31
C ARG A 64 3.93 -27.66 17.18
N PRO A 65 4.95 -27.22 16.40
CA PRO A 65 4.77 -26.26 15.30
C PRO A 65 4.07 -26.85 14.06
N TYR A 66 3.85 -28.16 14.03
CA TYR A 66 3.50 -28.86 12.79
C TYR A 66 2.19 -28.40 12.17
N ARG A 67 1.22 -27.98 12.99
CA ARG A 67 -0.07 -27.49 12.49
C ARG A 67 0.10 -26.15 11.76
N ILE A 68 0.84 -25.21 12.34
CA ILE A 68 1.17 -23.92 11.72
C ILE A 68 2.05 -24.10 10.48
N GLN A 69 3.08 -24.96 10.56
CA GLN A 69 3.90 -25.28 9.39
C GLN A 69 3.09 -25.98 8.28
N SER A 70 2.11 -26.82 8.65
CA SER A 70 1.22 -27.46 7.68
C SER A 70 0.31 -26.45 7.00
N LEU A 71 -0.21 -25.46 7.73
CA LEU A 71 -1.02 -24.37 7.16
C LEU A 71 -0.30 -23.71 5.98
N LEU A 72 0.96 -23.34 6.18
CA LEU A 72 1.76 -22.69 5.13
C LEU A 72 2.25 -23.68 4.07
N GLY A 73 2.76 -24.84 4.45
CA GLY A 73 3.52 -25.71 3.55
C GLY A 73 2.77 -26.88 2.91
N ARG A 74 1.76 -27.46 3.57
CA ARG A 74 1.18 -28.76 3.16
C ARG A 74 -0.33 -28.73 2.96
N SER A 75 -1.03 -27.79 3.58
CA SER A 75 -2.48 -27.67 3.48
C SER A 75 -2.88 -27.22 2.07
N ALA A 76 -4.06 -27.62 1.61
CA ALA A 76 -4.59 -27.26 0.30
C ALA A 76 -5.53 -26.05 0.41
N TRP A 77 -5.00 -24.86 0.13
CA TRP A 77 -5.77 -23.61 0.00
C TRP A 77 -5.01 -22.61 -0.90
N SER A 78 -5.75 -21.70 -1.53
CA SER A 78 -5.19 -20.70 -2.45
C SER A 78 -4.89 -19.40 -1.72
N ALA A 79 -3.62 -18.98 -1.76
CA ALA A 79 -3.21 -17.68 -1.23
C ALA A 79 -3.84 -16.52 -2.03
N ASP A 80 -4.09 -16.73 -3.32
CA ASP A 80 -4.68 -15.72 -4.20
C ASP A 80 -6.17 -15.58 -3.90
N ALA A 81 -6.89 -16.69 -3.70
CA ALA A 81 -8.27 -16.63 -3.25
C ALA A 81 -8.42 -15.98 -1.86
N LEU A 82 -7.42 -16.10 -0.97
CA LEU A 82 -7.44 -15.37 0.31
C LEU A 82 -7.09 -13.89 0.11
N ARG A 83 -6.17 -13.57 -0.82
CA ARG A 83 -5.84 -12.18 -1.22
C ARG A 83 -7.06 -11.44 -1.73
N ASP A 84 -7.86 -12.07 -2.59
CA ASP A 84 -9.07 -11.47 -3.14
C ASP A 84 -10.05 -11.09 -2.01
N ARG A 85 -10.20 -11.95 -1.00
CA ARG A 85 -11.03 -11.64 0.16
C ARG A 85 -10.45 -10.56 1.05
N VAL A 86 -9.12 -10.49 1.20
CA VAL A 86 -8.46 -9.37 1.87
C VAL A 86 -8.72 -8.07 1.11
N GLN A 87 -8.64 -8.09 -0.22
CA GLN A 87 -8.96 -6.94 -1.06
C GLN A 87 -10.41 -6.49 -0.87
N GLU A 88 -11.39 -7.40 -0.92
CA GLU A 88 -12.80 -7.11 -0.62
C GLU A 88 -12.97 -6.46 0.77
N TYR A 89 -12.32 -7.03 1.79
CA TYR A 89 -12.40 -6.54 3.17
C TYR A 89 -11.81 -5.14 3.31
N VAL A 90 -10.65 -4.89 2.67
CA VAL A 90 -10.01 -3.57 2.64
C VAL A 90 -10.89 -2.56 1.91
N MET A 91 -11.48 -2.91 0.76
CA MET A 91 -12.31 -1.98 0.00
C MET A 91 -13.61 -1.65 0.72
N ALA A 92 -14.23 -2.61 1.40
CA ALA A 92 -15.39 -2.35 2.26
C ALA A 92 -15.05 -1.40 3.42
N ALA A 93 -13.84 -1.49 3.96
CA ALA A 93 -13.39 -0.68 5.09
C ALA A 93 -12.88 0.71 4.69
N LEU A 94 -12.06 0.80 3.65
CA LEU A 94 -11.25 1.98 3.31
C LEU A 94 -11.64 2.61 1.97
N GLY A 95 -12.49 1.95 1.18
CA GLY A 95 -12.92 2.41 -0.15
C GLY A 95 -13.41 3.85 -0.12
N ASP A 96 -12.91 4.66 -1.04
CA ASP A 96 -13.21 6.09 -1.12
C ASP A 96 -12.88 6.60 -2.54
N PRO A 97 -13.70 7.48 -3.15
CA PRO A 97 -13.39 8.04 -4.46
C PRO A 97 -12.04 8.79 -4.52
N GLY A 98 -11.60 9.36 -3.39
CA GLY A 98 -10.29 10.02 -3.24
C GLY A 98 -9.16 9.07 -2.83
N GLY A 99 -9.40 7.75 -2.78
CA GLY A 99 -8.38 6.76 -2.48
C GLY A 99 -7.29 6.68 -3.54
N VAL A 100 -6.14 6.11 -3.20
CA VAL A 100 -4.99 5.96 -4.09
C VAL A 100 -4.47 4.53 -4.07
N LEU A 101 -3.96 4.10 -5.21
CA LEU A 101 -3.17 2.89 -5.34
C LEU A 101 -1.68 3.25 -5.30
N VAL A 102 -0.91 2.55 -4.47
CA VAL A 102 0.53 2.77 -4.35
C VAL A 102 1.24 1.44 -4.59
N VAL A 103 2.21 1.41 -5.50
CA VAL A 103 3.06 0.23 -5.71
C VAL A 103 4.48 0.51 -5.25
N ASP A 104 5.04 -0.46 -4.53
CA ASP A 104 6.42 -0.43 -4.06
C ASP A 104 6.91 -1.86 -3.76
N GLU A 105 8.21 -2.03 -3.60
CA GLU A 105 8.79 -3.29 -3.18
C GLU A 105 9.29 -3.26 -1.73
N THR A 106 9.42 -4.45 -1.15
CA THR A 106 10.19 -4.58 0.07
C THR A 106 11.01 -5.86 0.11
N GLY A 107 12.19 -5.76 0.71
CA GLY A 107 13.15 -6.85 0.84
C GLY A 107 13.00 -7.63 2.15
N PHE A 108 13.29 -8.92 2.09
CA PHE A 108 13.33 -9.85 3.22
C PHE A 108 14.71 -10.51 3.25
N VAL A 109 15.55 -10.11 4.21
CA VAL A 109 16.91 -10.64 4.33
C VAL A 109 16.86 -12.13 4.68
N LYS A 110 17.66 -12.93 3.98
CA LYS A 110 17.74 -14.38 4.19
C LYS A 110 19.18 -14.84 4.34
N LYS A 111 19.37 -15.87 5.16
CA LYS A 111 20.62 -16.62 5.25
C LYS A 111 20.48 -17.91 4.42
N GLY A 112 21.45 -18.18 3.55
CA GLY A 112 21.46 -19.36 2.67
C GLY A 112 20.76 -19.17 1.32
N THR A 113 20.69 -20.24 0.54
CA THR A 113 20.30 -20.22 -0.89
C THR A 113 19.02 -21.01 -1.20
N HIS A 114 18.33 -21.53 -0.19
CA HIS A 114 17.21 -22.46 -0.36
C HIS A 114 15.82 -21.80 -0.36
N SER A 115 15.68 -20.56 0.12
CA SER A 115 14.40 -19.88 0.07
C SER A 115 14.09 -19.43 -1.36
N VAL A 116 12.88 -19.71 -1.83
CA VAL A 116 12.41 -19.35 -3.17
C VAL A 116 12.72 -17.90 -3.54
N GLY A 117 13.32 -17.68 -4.71
CA GLY A 117 13.63 -16.33 -5.21
C GLY A 117 14.69 -15.56 -4.42
N VAL A 118 15.41 -16.20 -3.49
CA VAL A 118 16.51 -15.55 -2.76
C VAL A 118 17.70 -15.30 -3.69
N ALA A 119 18.18 -14.07 -3.74
CA ALA A 119 19.40 -13.72 -4.47
C ALA A 119 20.06 -12.49 -3.86
N ARG A 120 21.31 -12.21 -4.26
CA ARG A 120 21.96 -10.93 -3.95
C ARG A 120 21.30 -9.82 -4.75
N GLN A 121 20.54 -8.98 -4.07
CA GLN A 121 19.73 -7.91 -4.67
C GLN A 121 19.80 -6.68 -3.78
N TYR A 122 19.57 -5.49 -4.35
CA TYR A 122 19.43 -4.30 -3.54
C TYR A 122 18.21 -4.46 -2.63
N SER A 123 18.43 -4.43 -1.32
CA SER A 123 17.38 -4.48 -0.30
C SER A 123 17.20 -3.08 0.26
N GLY A 124 16.07 -2.43 -0.05
CA GLY A 124 15.76 -1.10 0.48
C GLY A 124 15.79 -1.06 2.01
N THR A 125 15.40 -2.15 2.68
CA THR A 125 15.45 -2.27 4.15
C THR A 125 16.87 -2.37 4.70
N ALA A 126 17.81 -2.97 3.96
CA ALA A 126 19.21 -3.07 4.40
C ALA A 126 20.09 -1.92 3.90
N GLY A 127 19.59 -1.08 2.98
CA GLY A 127 20.34 -0.02 2.32
C GLY A 127 21.51 -0.50 1.47
N ARG A 128 21.61 -1.81 1.19
CA ARG A 128 22.75 -2.44 0.51
C ARG A 128 22.35 -3.68 -0.28
N ILE A 129 23.27 -4.15 -1.13
CA ILE A 129 23.11 -5.40 -1.86
C ILE A 129 23.33 -6.57 -0.90
N GLU A 130 22.26 -7.31 -0.64
CA GLU A 130 22.25 -8.44 0.28
C GLU A 130 21.46 -9.62 -0.27
N ASN A 131 21.73 -10.80 0.28
CA ASN A 131 20.96 -11.99 -0.02
C ASN A 131 19.56 -11.86 0.56
N SER A 132 18.58 -11.64 -0.31
CA SER A 132 17.21 -11.33 0.08
C SER A 132 16.19 -11.88 -0.92
N GLN A 133 14.98 -12.11 -0.44
CA GLN A 133 13.77 -12.20 -1.27
C GLN A 133 13.21 -10.78 -1.42
N VAL A 134 12.58 -10.49 -2.54
CA VAL A 134 11.91 -9.19 -2.76
C VAL A 134 10.46 -9.45 -3.15
N GLY A 135 9.52 -8.83 -2.45
CA GLY A 135 8.12 -8.82 -2.84
C GLY A 135 7.74 -7.46 -3.43
N VAL A 136 6.98 -7.47 -4.52
CA VAL A 136 6.27 -6.30 -5.06
C VAL A 136 4.88 -6.28 -4.44
N PHE A 137 4.44 -5.14 -3.92
CA PHE A 137 3.18 -5.00 -3.20
C PHE A 137 2.36 -3.86 -3.77
N LEU A 138 1.03 -4.05 -3.78
CA LEU A 138 0.07 -2.98 -4.06
C LEU A 138 -0.64 -2.62 -2.77
N GLY A 139 -0.50 -1.37 -2.36
CA GLY A 139 -1.23 -0.76 -1.26
C GLY A 139 -2.43 0.04 -1.76
N TYR A 140 -3.47 0.07 -0.94
CA TYR A 140 -4.59 1.01 -1.08
C TYR A 140 -4.58 1.94 0.13
N ALA A 141 -4.68 3.25 -0.12
CA ALA A 141 -4.74 4.25 0.93
C ALA A 141 -5.88 5.25 0.67
N SER A 142 -6.53 5.69 1.74
CA SER A 142 -7.54 6.74 1.70
C SER A 142 -7.51 7.53 3.01
N ARG A 143 -8.41 8.51 3.15
CA ARG A 143 -8.63 9.22 4.43
C ARG A 143 -8.98 8.29 5.60
N TYR A 144 -9.44 7.06 5.33
CA TYR A 144 -9.79 6.08 6.35
C TYR A 144 -8.63 5.20 6.79
N GLY A 145 -7.46 5.29 6.14
CA GLY A 145 -6.28 4.50 6.45
C GLY A 145 -5.69 3.82 5.21
N GLN A 146 -4.76 2.91 5.44
CA GLN A 146 -4.02 2.23 4.40
C GLN A 146 -3.80 0.75 4.71
N ALA A 147 -3.81 -0.08 3.69
CA ALA A 147 -3.54 -1.52 3.78
C ALA A 147 -2.95 -2.06 2.48
N LEU A 148 -2.27 -3.20 2.58
CA LEU A 148 -1.80 -3.96 1.41
C LEU A 148 -2.95 -4.78 0.84
N ILE A 149 -3.18 -4.67 -0.47
CA ILE A 149 -4.26 -5.37 -1.18
C ILE A 149 -3.73 -6.44 -2.15
N ASP A 150 -2.47 -6.36 -2.57
CA ASP A 150 -1.85 -7.37 -3.42
C ASP A 150 -0.37 -7.57 -3.12
N ARG A 151 0.17 -8.72 -3.53
CA ARG A 151 1.58 -9.11 -3.34
C ARG A 151 2.02 -10.05 -4.46
N ARG A 152 3.28 -9.95 -4.86
CA ARG A 152 3.93 -10.93 -5.73
C ARG A 152 5.40 -11.09 -5.37
N LEU A 153 5.86 -12.34 -5.29
CA LEU A 153 7.28 -12.61 -5.09
C LEU A 153 8.04 -12.36 -6.40
N TYR A 154 9.06 -11.51 -6.37
CA TYR A 154 9.97 -11.36 -7.50
C TYR A 154 10.87 -12.59 -7.59
N LEU A 155 10.82 -13.28 -8.73
CA LEU A 155 11.67 -14.43 -9.03
C LEU A 155 12.82 -13.97 -9.93
N PRO A 156 14.07 -13.86 -9.43
CA PRO A 156 15.20 -13.43 -10.25
C PRO A 156 15.41 -14.37 -11.44
N LYS A 157 15.97 -13.86 -12.54
CA LYS A 157 16.22 -14.64 -13.77
C LYS A 157 16.95 -15.96 -13.51
N ALA A 158 18.00 -15.92 -12.67
CA ALA A 158 18.76 -17.10 -12.26
C ALA A 158 17.94 -18.17 -11.49
N TRP A 159 16.82 -17.79 -10.88
CA TRP A 159 15.86 -18.73 -10.30
C TRP A 159 14.82 -19.19 -11.31
N ALA A 160 14.30 -18.29 -12.13
CA ALA A 160 13.29 -18.60 -13.14
C ALA A 160 13.80 -19.62 -14.19
N GLU A 161 15.10 -19.59 -14.48
CA GLU A 161 15.77 -20.47 -15.45
C GLU A 161 16.33 -21.77 -14.83
N ASP A 162 16.32 -21.91 -13.49
CA ASP A 162 16.80 -23.10 -12.78
C ASP A 162 15.64 -24.05 -12.45
N GLY A 163 15.41 -25.04 -13.32
CA GLY A 163 14.33 -26.01 -13.17
C GLY A 163 14.44 -26.90 -11.92
N GLU A 164 15.65 -27.15 -11.40
CA GLU A 164 15.81 -27.93 -10.18
C GLU A 164 15.40 -27.11 -8.94
N ARG A 165 15.86 -25.86 -8.86
CA ARG A 165 15.47 -24.94 -7.77
C ARG A 165 13.97 -24.67 -7.78
N ARG A 166 13.38 -24.44 -8.95
CA ARG A 166 11.94 -24.23 -9.10
C ARG A 166 11.13 -25.41 -8.56
N ARG A 167 11.48 -26.64 -8.96
CA ARG A 167 10.80 -27.85 -8.46
C ARG A 167 10.97 -28.03 -6.96
N LYS A 168 12.18 -27.89 -6.42
CA LYS A 168 12.44 -28.02 -4.97
C LYS A 168 11.67 -26.99 -4.13
N ALA A 169 11.47 -25.79 -4.67
CA ALA A 169 10.72 -24.72 -4.02
C ALA A 169 9.24 -24.69 -4.39
N SER A 170 8.74 -25.66 -5.17
CA SER A 170 7.34 -25.72 -5.62
C SER A 170 6.89 -24.46 -6.38
N VAL A 171 7.77 -23.86 -7.18
CA VAL A 171 7.41 -22.76 -8.09
C VAL A 171 6.53 -23.35 -9.21
N PRO A 172 5.33 -22.80 -9.45
CA PRO A 172 4.46 -23.27 -10.54
C PRO A 172 5.15 -23.19 -11.92
N GLU A 173 4.73 -24.07 -12.84
CA GLU A 173 5.38 -24.19 -14.16
C GLU A 173 5.15 -22.94 -15.02
N GLU A 174 3.97 -22.34 -14.90
CA GLU A 174 3.54 -21.12 -15.57
C GLU A 174 4.30 -19.86 -15.12
N VAL A 175 4.97 -19.90 -13.96
CA VAL A 175 5.74 -18.76 -13.45
C VAL A 175 7.04 -18.63 -14.26
N ALA A 176 7.06 -17.64 -15.15
CA ALA A 176 8.24 -17.21 -15.89
C ALA A 176 8.91 -16.01 -15.23
N PHE A 177 10.10 -15.64 -15.73
CA PHE A 177 10.75 -14.39 -15.34
C PHE A 177 9.89 -13.19 -15.79
N ALA A 178 9.61 -12.28 -14.85
CA ALA A 178 9.00 -10.99 -15.12
C ALA A 178 9.78 -9.90 -14.38
N THR A 179 9.91 -8.73 -14.98
CA THR A 179 10.50 -7.57 -14.30
C THR A 179 9.55 -7.05 -13.23
N LYS A 180 10.08 -6.41 -12.18
CA LYS A 180 9.23 -5.78 -11.15
C LYS A 180 8.22 -4.78 -11.75
N PRO A 181 8.57 -3.91 -12.73
CA PRO A 181 7.59 -3.05 -13.38
C PRO A 181 6.50 -3.81 -14.15
N ALA A 182 6.83 -4.93 -14.81
CA ALA A 182 5.82 -5.76 -15.47
C ALA A 182 4.84 -6.35 -14.44
N MET A 183 5.35 -6.85 -13.31
CA MET A 183 4.53 -7.35 -12.21
C MET A 183 3.62 -6.26 -11.64
N ALA A 184 4.17 -5.07 -11.34
CA ALA A 184 3.42 -3.93 -10.85
C ALA A 184 2.30 -3.51 -11.81
N ARG A 185 2.59 -3.44 -13.11
CA ARG A 185 1.60 -3.13 -14.15
C ARG A 185 0.45 -4.13 -14.16
N GLU A 186 0.74 -5.42 -14.06
CA GLU A 186 -0.30 -6.46 -14.00
C GLU A 186 -1.12 -6.39 -12.71
N MET A 187 -0.49 -6.10 -11.56
CA MET A 187 -1.19 -5.93 -10.28
C MET A 187 -2.14 -4.73 -10.32
N ILE A 188 -1.68 -3.60 -10.85
CA ILE A 188 -2.49 -2.38 -10.97
C ILE A 188 -3.62 -2.60 -11.98
N ALA A 189 -3.33 -3.18 -13.15
CA ALA A 189 -4.37 -3.50 -14.14
C ALA A 189 -5.44 -4.42 -13.53
N ALA A 190 -5.04 -5.49 -12.85
CA ALA A 190 -5.99 -6.41 -12.21
C ALA A 190 -6.86 -5.71 -11.15
N ALA A 191 -6.29 -4.81 -10.35
CA ALA A 191 -7.06 -4.05 -9.35
C ALA A 191 -8.09 -3.10 -10.01
N LEU A 192 -7.68 -2.38 -11.06
CA LEU A 192 -8.56 -1.47 -11.80
C LEU A 192 -9.66 -2.24 -12.56
N ASP A 193 -9.30 -3.36 -13.20
CA ASP A 193 -10.23 -4.21 -13.94
C ASP A 193 -11.23 -4.92 -12.99
N ALA A 194 -10.84 -5.14 -11.72
CA ALA A 194 -11.74 -5.61 -10.65
C ALA A 194 -12.66 -4.50 -10.09
N GLY A 195 -12.56 -3.27 -10.59
CA GLY A 195 -13.42 -2.15 -10.20
C GLY A 195 -12.97 -1.39 -8.96
N ILE A 196 -11.72 -1.55 -8.51
CA ILE A 196 -11.18 -0.72 -7.43
C ILE A 196 -11.07 0.73 -7.92
N SER A 197 -11.89 1.60 -7.33
CA SER A 197 -11.85 3.04 -7.59
C SER A 197 -10.66 3.68 -6.88
N CYS A 198 -9.86 4.44 -7.61
CA CYS A 198 -8.83 5.32 -7.05
C CYS A 198 -8.70 6.62 -7.86
N ALA A 199 -8.45 7.73 -7.17
CA ALA A 199 -8.15 9.01 -7.77
C ALA A 199 -6.76 9.02 -8.44
N TRP A 200 -5.77 8.35 -7.84
CA TRP A 200 -4.39 8.36 -8.32
C TRP A 200 -3.71 6.99 -8.18
N VAL A 201 -2.85 6.67 -9.16
CA VAL A 201 -1.84 5.63 -9.05
C VAL A 201 -0.47 6.27 -8.77
N LEU A 202 0.23 5.77 -7.76
CA LEU A 202 1.48 6.32 -7.25
C LEU A 202 2.57 5.25 -7.23
N ALA A 203 3.79 5.63 -7.58
CA ALA A 203 4.94 4.72 -7.55
C ALA A 203 6.27 5.48 -7.50
N ASP A 204 7.33 4.77 -7.12
CA ASP A 204 8.70 5.27 -7.14
C ASP A 204 9.30 5.34 -8.56
N ALA A 205 10.58 5.72 -8.66
CA ALA A 205 11.28 5.87 -9.93
C ALA A 205 11.60 4.55 -10.64
N LEU A 206 11.56 3.40 -9.97
CA LEU A 206 11.71 2.10 -10.63
C LEU A 206 10.51 1.83 -11.53
N TYR A 207 9.30 2.09 -11.01
CA TYR A 207 8.06 1.87 -11.74
C TYR A 207 7.70 3.04 -12.65
N GLY A 208 7.88 4.27 -12.19
CA GLY A 208 7.46 5.45 -12.94
C GLY A 208 8.24 5.70 -14.22
N SER A 209 9.47 5.17 -14.33
CA SER A 209 10.23 5.15 -15.58
C SER A 209 9.72 4.14 -16.61
N ASP A 210 8.88 3.18 -16.24
CA ASP A 210 8.30 2.20 -17.16
C ASP A 210 7.22 2.80 -18.07
N TYR A 211 7.53 2.89 -19.37
CA TYR A 211 6.61 3.47 -20.36
C TYR A 211 5.32 2.66 -20.52
N GLN A 212 5.41 1.32 -20.42
CA GLN A 212 4.25 0.45 -20.61
C GLN A 212 3.23 0.63 -19.48
N LEU A 213 3.67 0.83 -18.25
CA LEU A 213 2.82 1.19 -17.12
C LEU A 213 2.11 2.52 -17.35
N ARG A 214 2.84 3.57 -17.75
CA ARG A 214 2.25 4.89 -18.02
C ARG A 214 1.19 4.82 -19.10
N ARG A 215 1.49 4.15 -20.23
CA ARG A 215 0.52 3.97 -21.31
C ARG A 215 -0.72 3.20 -20.88
N MET A 216 -0.54 2.11 -20.15
CA MET A 216 -1.64 1.29 -19.64
C MET A 216 -2.61 2.11 -18.76
N LEU A 217 -2.08 3.02 -17.94
CA LEU A 217 -2.88 3.92 -17.10
C LEU A 217 -3.60 5.00 -17.92
N GLU A 218 -2.91 5.61 -18.89
CA GLU A 218 -3.50 6.60 -19.80
C GLU A 218 -4.62 6.00 -20.65
N ASP A 219 -4.43 4.80 -21.20
CA ASP A 219 -5.46 4.08 -21.97
C ASP A 219 -6.71 3.79 -21.13
N ARG A 220 -6.54 3.63 -19.81
CA ARG A 220 -7.62 3.48 -18.82
C ARG A 220 -8.16 4.81 -18.29
N ARG A 221 -7.63 5.95 -18.74
CA ARG A 221 -7.98 7.29 -18.21
C ARG A 221 -7.78 7.40 -16.69
N GLN A 222 -6.80 6.66 -16.16
CA GLN A 222 -6.49 6.62 -14.74
C GLN A 222 -5.39 7.65 -14.42
N PRO A 223 -5.67 8.69 -13.61
CA PRO A 223 -4.64 9.64 -13.22
C PRO A 223 -3.51 8.98 -12.43
N TYR A 224 -2.31 9.53 -12.59
CA TYR A 224 -1.12 9.08 -11.88
C TYR A 224 -0.16 10.20 -11.52
N VAL A 225 0.61 9.98 -10.46
CA VAL A 225 1.83 10.73 -10.13
C VAL A 225 2.92 9.71 -9.85
N LEU A 226 3.83 9.55 -10.81
CA LEU A 226 4.86 8.51 -10.76
C LEU A 226 6.22 9.17 -10.70
N ALA A 227 7.02 8.85 -9.69
CA ALA A 227 8.37 9.38 -9.59
C ALA A 227 9.21 8.88 -10.78
N VAL A 228 10.20 9.66 -11.18
CA VAL A 228 11.15 9.30 -12.24
C VAL A 228 12.56 9.72 -11.86
N ARG A 229 13.54 9.15 -12.55
CA ARG A 229 14.94 9.54 -12.37
C ARG A 229 15.17 10.93 -12.96
N SER A 230 16.12 11.64 -12.37
CA SER A 230 16.61 12.94 -12.85
C SER A 230 17.04 12.91 -14.32
N ASN A 231 17.63 11.79 -14.76
CA ASN A 231 18.13 11.56 -16.11
C ASN A 231 17.17 10.78 -17.01
N GLN A 232 15.87 10.76 -16.69
CA GLN A 232 14.86 10.12 -17.54
C GLN A 232 14.85 10.81 -18.92
N HIS A 233 15.15 10.06 -19.99
CA HIS A 233 15.17 10.63 -21.33
C HIS A 233 13.78 11.13 -21.75
N LEU A 234 13.72 12.41 -22.13
CA LEU A 234 12.57 13.10 -22.71
C LEU A 234 12.89 13.47 -24.15
N ARG A 235 11.90 13.35 -25.02
CA ARG A 235 12.01 13.72 -26.44
C ARG A 235 10.79 14.51 -26.84
N PHE A 236 11.02 15.71 -27.38
CA PHE A 236 9.99 16.62 -27.83
C PHE A 236 10.22 16.99 -29.28
N PHE A 237 9.15 17.12 -30.05
CA PHE A 237 9.21 17.77 -31.36
C PHE A 237 8.92 19.26 -31.16
N THR A 238 9.89 20.10 -31.51
CA THR A 238 9.75 21.55 -31.59
C THR A 238 9.79 21.98 -33.06
N GLU A 239 9.53 23.27 -33.33
CA GLU A 239 9.67 23.84 -34.69
C GLU A 239 11.09 23.69 -35.24
N GLU A 240 12.09 23.61 -34.35
CA GLU A 240 13.52 23.47 -34.65
C GLU A 240 13.97 21.99 -34.79
N GLY A 241 13.07 21.04 -34.55
CA GLY A 241 13.31 19.61 -34.72
C GLY A 241 13.12 18.78 -33.45
N LEU A 242 13.79 17.62 -33.39
CA LEU A 242 13.72 16.72 -32.24
C LEU A 242 14.69 17.18 -31.15
N VAL A 243 14.15 17.65 -30.03
CA VAL A 243 14.94 18.01 -28.83
C VAL A 243 14.94 16.84 -27.85
N GLN A 244 16.13 16.49 -27.33
CA GLN A 244 16.29 15.53 -26.25
C GLN A 244 16.75 16.24 -24.98
N THR A 245 16.07 15.97 -23.86
CA THR A 245 16.36 16.57 -22.56
C THR A 245 16.03 15.57 -21.43
N ASP A 246 16.10 16.01 -20.18
CA ASP A 246 15.77 15.24 -18.99
C ASP A 246 15.15 16.13 -17.89
N PRO A 247 14.48 15.54 -16.87
CA PRO A 247 13.87 16.31 -15.79
C PRO A 247 14.85 17.22 -15.02
N ALA A 248 16.11 16.82 -14.83
CA ALA A 248 17.06 17.65 -14.10
C ALA A 248 17.45 18.91 -14.86
N TYR A 249 17.69 18.80 -16.16
CA TYR A 249 17.92 19.95 -17.02
C TYR A 249 16.74 20.91 -16.97
N LEU A 250 15.52 20.41 -17.18
CA LEU A 250 14.31 21.25 -17.16
C LEU A 250 14.04 21.90 -15.80
N ALA A 251 14.41 21.25 -14.69
CA ALA A 251 14.33 21.85 -13.37
C ALA A 251 15.34 22.99 -13.17
N GLY A 252 16.48 22.95 -13.86
CA GLY A 252 17.50 24.01 -13.83
C GLY A 252 17.07 25.28 -14.56
N GLU A 253 16.13 25.16 -15.50
CA GLU A 253 15.55 26.29 -16.24
C GLU A 253 14.42 27.01 -15.47
N LEU A 254 13.96 26.45 -14.34
CA LEU A 254 12.91 27.07 -13.52
C LEU A 254 13.46 28.24 -12.71
N GLU A 255 12.75 29.37 -12.75
CA GLU A 255 13.07 30.55 -11.96
C GLU A 255 12.58 30.42 -10.52
N SER A 256 13.07 31.27 -9.61
CA SER A 256 12.67 31.24 -8.20
C SER A 256 11.16 31.45 -7.99
N GLY A 257 10.51 32.23 -8.86
CA GLY A 257 9.08 32.51 -8.85
C GLY A 257 8.18 31.34 -9.26
N ASP A 258 8.73 30.31 -9.90
CA ASP A 258 7.98 29.13 -10.35
C ASP A 258 7.71 28.12 -9.22
N TRP A 259 8.35 28.32 -8.06
CA TRP A 259 8.29 27.39 -6.94
C TRP A 259 7.36 27.88 -5.83
N TYR A 260 6.43 27.00 -5.43
CA TYR A 260 5.43 27.29 -4.41
C TYR A 260 5.59 26.36 -3.20
N ALA A 261 5.54 26.92 -2.00
CA ALA A 261 5.57 26.14 -0.76
C ALA A 261 4.21 25.47 -0.53
N LEU A 262 4.15 24.14 -0.66
CA LEU A 262 2.92 23.35 -0.53
C LEU A 262 3.16 22.09 0.31
N SER A 263 2.10 21.62 0.96
CA SER A 263 2.13 20.42 1.80
C SER A 263 2.03 19.15 0.95
N ALA A 264 2.90 18.17 1.27
CA ALA A 264 2.83 16.79 0.79
C ALA A 264 2.01 15.90 1.73
N GLY A 265 1.05 16.48 2.44
CA GLY A 265 0.26 15.82 3.48
C GLY A 265 0.88 15.89 4.87
N GLU A 266 0.15 15.36 5.85
CA GLU A 266 0.53 15.35 7.26
C GLU A 266 1.77 14.51 7.54
N GLY A 267 2.52 14.90 8.55
CA GLY A 267 3.65 14.15 9.10
C GLY A 267 3.66 14.20 10.62
N ALA A 268 4.56 13.43 11.25
CA ALA A 268 4.62 13.31 12.72
C ALA A 268 4.89 14.65 13.46
N LYS A 269 5.37 15.68 12.74
CA LYS A 269 5.67 17.02 13.28
C LYS A 269 4.80 18.11 12.63
N GLY A 270 3.66 17.74 12.04
CA GLY A 270 2.80 18.62 11.25
C GLY A 270 2.99 18.46 9.74
N PRO A 271 2.45 19.40 8.94
CA PRO A 271 2.46 19.31 7.47
C PRO A 271 3.87 19.18 6.89
N ARG A 272 4.06 18.24 5.95
CA ARG A 272 5.33 18.04 5.25
C ARG A 272 5.45 19.05 4.11
N LEU A 273 6.01 20.22 4.41
CA LEU A 273 6.16 21.31 3.43
C LEU A 273 7.39 21.11 2.53
N TYR A 274 7.18 21.31 1.23
CA TYR A 274 8.23 21.34 0.20
C TYR A 274 7.96 22.49 -0.77
N HIS A 275 8.97 22.88 -1.53
CA HIS A 275 8.76 23.72 -2.71
C HIS A 275 8.40 22.85 -3.90
N TRP A 276 7.35 23.22 -4.61
CA TRP A 276 6.81 22.51 -5.76
C TRP A 276 6.74 23.41 -6.98
N ALA A 277 7.03 22.84 -8.15
CA ALA A 277 6.85 23.48 -9.45
C ALA A 277 6.32 22.44 -10.44
N ARG A 278 5.73 22.88 -11.54
CA ARG A 278 5.33 21.99 -12.64
C ARG A 278 5.59 22.62 -14.00
N LEU A 279 5.90 21.78 -14.98
CA LEU A 279 6.03 22.16 -16.39
C LEU A 279 5.11 21.30 -17.25
N PRO A 280 4.37 21.88 -18.22
CA PRO A 280 3.52 21.11 -19.11
C PRO A 280 4.37 20.22 -20.00
N LEU A 281 3.94 18.97 -20.18
CA LEU A 281 4.55 18.05 -21.15
C LEU A 281 3.75 18.10 -22.46
N ASN A 282 4.30 18.83 -23.43
CA ASN A 282 3.69 18.98 -24.75
C ASN A 282 3.63 17.61 -25.48
N GLY A 283 2.44 17.25 -25.94
CA GLY A 283 2.17 16.03 -26.70
C GLY A 283 0.68 15.71 -26.77
N ALA A 284 0.27 14.81 -27.67
CA ALA A 284 -1.13 14.39 -27.75
C ALA A 284 -1.57 13.76 -26.42
N THR A 285 -2.50 14.42 -25.72
CA THR A 285 -3.22 13.90 -24.57
C THR A 285 -4.65 13.56 -24.98
N GLN A 286 -5.27 12.64 -24.25
CA GLN A 286 -6.69 12.37 -24.44
C GLN A 286 -7.51 13.55 -23.94
N HIS A 287 -8.65 13.82 -24.57
CA HIS A 287 -9.53 14.93 -24.19
C HIS A 287 -9.91 14.89 -22.70
N GLY A 288 -9.77 16.02 -22.00
CA GLY A 288 -10.05 16.14 -20.57
C GLY A 288 -8.86 15.79 -19.66
N PHE A 289 -7.66 15.60 -20.22
CA PHE A 289 -6.45 15.25 -19.48
C PHE A 289 -5.22 16.03 -19.93
N GLU A 290 -4.35 16.28 -18.96
CA GLU A 290 -3.07 16.97 -19.14
C GLU A 290 -1.92 16.09 -18.66
N ARG A 291 -0.71 16.39 -19.16
CA ARG A 291 0.53 15.80 -18.67
C ARG A 291 1.44 16.89 -18.13
N TRP A 292 2.07 16.60 -17.00
CA TRP A 292 3.00 17.51 -16.36
C TRP A 292 4.28 16.78 -15.95
N LEU A 293 5.40 17.49 -15.99
CA LEU A 293 6.52 17.22 -15.10
C LEU A 293 6.27 17.96 -13.80
N LEU A 294 6.32 17.26 -12.69
CA LEU A 294 6.20 17.82 -11.36
C LEU A 294 7.57 17.73 -10.67
N PHE A 295 7.94 18.78 -9.96
CA PHE A 295 9.19 18.90 -9.25
C PHE A 295 8.92 19.16 -7.77
N ARG A 296 9.66 18.48 -6.91
CA ARG A 296 9.64 18.70 -5.46
C ARG A 296 11.06 18.92 -4.98
N ARG A 297 11.35 20.09 -4.42
CA ARG A 297 12.65 20.36 -3.79
C ARG A 297 12.53 20.55 -2.27
N SER A 298 13.55 20.13 -1.53
CA SER A 298 13.62 20.32 -0.09
C SER A 298 13.68 21.81 0.27
N LEU A 299 13.02 22.20 1.38
CA LEU A 299 13.12 23.56 1.92
C LEU A 299 14.50 23.85 2.52
N ARG A 300 15.21 22.81 2.97
CA ARG A 300 16.53 22.92 3.62
C ARG A 300 17.69 22.72 2.66
N SER A 301 17.50 21.86 1.67
CA SER A 301 18.50 21.48 0.68
C SER A 301 17.90 21.67 -0.72
N PRO A 302 17.86 22.91 -1.28
CA PRO A 302 17.17 23.18 -2.55
C PRO A 302 17.67 22.35 -3.75
N ASP A 303 18.91 21.84 -3.69
CA ASP A 303 19.50 20.98 -4.71
C ASP A 303 18.94 19.54 -4.69
N GLU A 304 18.28 19.13 -3.60
CA GLU A 304 17.61 17.84 -3.49
C GLU A 304 16.23 17.89 -4.15
N ILE A 305 16.20 17.61 -5.46
CA ILE A 305 14.98 17.62 -6.28
C ILE A 305 14.53 16.19 -6.56
N ALA A 306 13.23 15.93 -6.37
CA ALA A 306 12.53 14.76 -6.86
C ALA A 306 11.64 15.13 -8.04
N TYR A 307 11.53 14.22 -8.99
CA TYR A 307 10.89 14.42 -10.29
C TYR A 307 9.75 13.43 -10.47
N TYR A 308 8.64 13.87 -11.07
CA TYR A 308 7.50 12.99 -11.32
C TYR A 308 6.91 13.25 -12.70
N PHE A 309 6.47 12.19 -13.36
CA PHE A 309 5.49 12.31 -14.42
C PHE A 309 4.08 12.31 -13.83
N VAL A 310 3.26 13.22 -14.34
CA VAL A 310 1.87 13.36 -13.96
C VAL A 310 1.00 13.19 -15.20
N HIS A 311 -0.05 12.40 -15.05
CA HIS A 311 -1.22 12.40 -15.93
C HIS A 311 -2.43 12.71 -15.07
N ALA A 312 -3.08 13.84 -15.33
CA ALA A 312 -4.13 14.39 -14.49
C ALA A 312 -5.33 14.82 -15.31
N ARG A 313 -6.50 14.88 -14.68
CA ARG A 313 -7.67 15.55 -15.28
C ARG A 313 -7.36 17.03 -15.47
N GLU A 314 -7.88 17.63 -16.53
CA GLU A 314 -7.79 19.07 -16.78
C GLU A 314 -8.25 19.86 -15.55
N GLY A 315 -7.49 20.91 -15.20
CA GLY A 315 -7.77 21.78 -14.06
C GLY A 315 -7.21 21.31 -12.72
N ALA A 316 -6.51 20.16 -12.66
CA ALA A 316 -5.82 19.74 -11.45
C ALA A 316 -4.82 20.81 -10.98
N SER A 317 -4.94 21.22 -9.72
CA SER A 317 -4.12 22.25 -9.10
C SER A 317 -2.75 21.70 -8.68
N LEU A 318 -1.74 22.58 -8.56
CA LEU A 318 -0.42 22.18 -8.06
C LEU A 318 -0.49 21.59 -6.63
N ALA A 319 -1.42 22.08 -5.80
CA ALA A 319 -1.65 21.58 -4.45
C ALA A 319 -2.19 20.13 -4.45
N GLU A 320 -3.11 19.80 -5.35
CA GLU A 320 -3.61 18.42 -5.49
C GLU A 320 -2.50 17.47 -5.95
N LEU A 321 -1.66 17.90 -6.91
CA LEU A 321 -0.53 17.11 -7.38
C LEU A 321 0.51 16.88 -6.26
N ALA A 322 0.81 17.92 -5.47
CA ALA A 322 1.71 17.83 -4.32
C ALA A 322 1.15 16.88 -3.24
N GLY A 323 -0.15 16.97 -2.96
CA GLY A 323 -0.85 16.06 -2.05
C GLY A 323 -0.79 14.61 -2.52
N ALA A 324 -1.12 14.35 -3.79
CA ALA A 324 -1.07 13.01 -4.39
C ALA A 324 0.34 12.43 -4.34
N ALA A 325 1.38 13.18 -4.73
CA ALA A 325 2.77 12.75 -4.63
C ALA A 325 3.17 12.39 -3.18
N GLY A 326 2.67 13.15 -2.21
CA GLY A 326 2.89 12.91 -0.78
C GLY A 326 2.32 11.60 -0.25
N LEU A 327 1.22 11.12 -0.83
CA LEU A 327 0.57 9.87 -0.43
C LEU A 327 1.36 8.61 -0.81
N ARG A 328 2.40 8.71 -1.65
CA ARG A 328 3.29 7.56 -1.95
C ARG A 328 3.90 6.96 -0.68
N TRP A 329 4.18 7.78 0.34
CA TRP A 329 4.77 7.33 1.60
C TRP A 329 3.87 6.34 2.39
N THR A 330 2.57 6.29 2.12
CA THR A 330 1.62 5.44 2.87
C THR A 330 1.96 3.94 2.78
N ILE A 331 2.54 3.48 1.68
CA ILE A 331 2.96 2.07 1.55
C ILE A 331 4.18 1.74 2.41
N GLU A 332 5.08 2.71 2.61
CA GLU A 332 6.24 2.53 3.50
C GLU A 332 5.78 2.40 4.95
N GLU A 333 4.77 3.18 5.36
CA GLU A 333 4.13 3.02 6.66
C GLU A 333 3.45 1.65 6.80
N CYS A 334 2.81 1.15 5.74
CA CYS A 334 2.29 -0.22 5.73
C CYS A 334 3.40 -1.26 5.93
N PHE A 335 4.54 -1.11 5.25
CA PHE A 335 5.66 -2.04 5.40
C PHE A 335 6.27 -1.99 6.79
N LEU A 336 6.50 -0.80 7.35
CA LEU A 336 7.01 -0.61 8.70
C LEU A 336 6.13 -1.35 9.71
N ARG A 337 4.84 -1.03 9.75
CA ARG A 337 3.90 -1.70 10.67
C ARG A 337 3.81 -3.21 10.44
N ALA A 338 3.75 -3.64 9.18
CA ALA A 338 3.64 -5.05 8.86
C ALA A 338 4.89 -5.84 9.26
N LYS A 339 6.09 -5.26 9.16
CA LYS A 339 7.35 -5.89 9.61
C LYS A 339 7.47 -5.86 11.13
N ASP A 340 7.39 -4.67 11.72
CA ASP A 340 7.69 -4.44 13.13
C ASP A 340 6.66 -5.14 14.04
N ASP A 341 5.36 -5.05 13.70
CA ASP A 341 4.30 -5.55 14.58
C ASP A 341 3.80 -6.95 14.17
N LEU A 342 3.77 -7.23 12.87
CA LEU A 342 3.05 -8.40 12.31
C LEU A 342 3.98 -9.41 11.64
N GLY A 343 5.29 -9.23 11.69
CA GLY A 343 6.25 -10.22 11.19
C GLY A 343 6.14 -10.53 9.70
N LEU A 344 5.90 -9.51 8.87
CA LEU A 344 5.96 -9.63 7.41
C LEU A 344 7.30 -10.23 6.94
N ASP A 345 8.40 -9.89 7.62
CA ASP A 345 9.75 -10.38 7.35
C ASP A 345 10.17 -11.60 8.19
N HIS A 346 9.30 -12.08 9.08
CA HIS A 346 9.49 -13.29 9.89
C HIS A 346 9.16 -14.60 9.14
N CYS A 347 8.85 -14.54 7.84
CA CYS A 347 8.53 -15.71 7.02
C CYS A 347 9.70 -16.72 6.96
N GLU A 348 9.49 -17.92 7.48
CA GLU A 348 10.49 -19.02 7.47
C GLU A 348 10.29 -19.98 6.28
N ALA A 349 9.22 -19.81 5.51
CA ALA A 349 8.89 -20.69 4.40
C ALA A 349 9.93 -20.60 3.28
N ARG A 350 10.24 -21.76 2.69
CA ARG A 350 11.18 -21.87 1.57
C ARG A 350 10.50 -22.08 0.23
N SER A 351 9.22 -22.48 0.23
CA SER A 351 8.45 -22.75 -0.98
C SER A 351 7.68 -21.53 -1.47
N TRP A 352 7.34 -21.53 -2.76
CA TRP A 352 6.55 -20.51 -3.43
C TRP A 352 5.21 -20.28 -2.74
N HIS A 353 4.43 -21.35 -2.54
CA HIS A 353 3.13 -21.27 -1.87
C HIS A 353 3.27 -20.86 -0.40
N GLY A 354 4.30 -21.34 0.31
CA GLY A 354 4.51 -21.01 1.71
C GLY A 354 4.78 -19.51 1.91
N TRP A 355 5.57 -18.90 1.02
CA TRP A 355 5.78 -17.45 1.02
C TRP A 355 4.47 -16.70 0.76
N HIS A 356 3.73 -17.04 -0.30
CA HIS A 356 2.49 -16.33 -0.65
C HIS A 356 1.44 -16.45 0.45
N ARG A 357 1.34 -17.62 1.10
CA ARG A 357 0.42 -17.88 2.21
C ARG A 357 0.75 -17.07 3.45
N HIS A 358 2.02 -17.08 3.90
CA HIS A 358 2.47 -16.28 5.04
C HIS A 358 2.16 -14.81 4.84
N ILE A 359 2.61 -14.25 3.72
CA ILE A 359 2.47 -12.83 3.43
C ILE A 359 0.98 -12.45 3.34
N THR A 360 0.11 -13.32 2.80
CA THR A 360 -1.33 -13.05 2.77
C THR A 360 -2.00 -13.04 4.13
N LEU A 361 -1.60 -13.92 5.04
CA LEU A 361 -2.12 -13.92 6.41
C LEU A 361 -1.67 -12.66 7.16
N VAL A 362 -0.43 -12.20 6.91
CA VAL A 362 0.04 -10.90 7.42
C VAL A 362 -0.78 -9.75 6.83
N MET A 363 -1.05 -9.74 5.52
CA MET A 363 -1.92 -8.73 4.90
C MET A 363 -3.34 -8.73 5.51
N ALA A 364 -3.90 -9.91 5.83
CA ALA A 364 -5.19 -9.99 6.51
C ALA A 364 -5.15 -9.35 7.90
N ALA A 365 -4.09 -9.57 8.68
CA ALA A 365 -3.91 -8.92 9.98
C ALA A 365 -3.74 -7.39 9.85
N VAL A 366 -2.96 -6.92 8.86
CA VAL A 366 -2.85 -5.48 8.52
C VAL A 366 -4.22 -4.90 8.18
N ALA A 367 -5.00 -5.58 7.34
CA ALA A 367 -6.32 -5.14 6.92
C ALA A 367 -7.30 -5.06 8.10
N PHE A 368 -7.23 -5.99 9.04
CA PHE A 368 -8.01 -5.94 10.28
C PHE A 368 -7.70 -4.70 11.11
N LEU A 369 -6.42 -4.43 11.38
CA LEU A 369 -6.01 -3.24 12.12
C LEU A 369 -6.39 -1.94 11.41
N ALA A 370 -6.26 -1.91 10.08
CA ALA A 370 -6.66 -0.75 9.28
C ALA A 370 -8.17 -0.49 9.36
N LYS A 371 -9.00 -1.55 9.26
CA LYS A 371 -10.46 -1.43 9.44
C LYS A 371 -10.81 -1.00 10.86
N LEU A 372 -10.20 -1.60 11.88
CA LEU A 372 -10.46 -1.24 13.27
C LEU A 372 -10.17 0.25 13.53
N ALA A 373 -9.03 0.75 13.03
CA ALA A 373 -8.69 2.17 13.11
C ALA A 373 -9.65 3.07 12.31
N ALA A 374 -10.13 2.62 11.15
CA ALA A 374 -11.14 3.33 10.37
C ALA A 374 -12.48 3.44 11.13
N ASP A 375 -12.93 2.33 11.72
CA ASP A 375 -14.19 2.28 12.48
C ASP A 375 -14.12 3.10 13.77
N GLN A 376 -12.99 3.07 14.47
CA GLN A 376 -12.75 3.93 15.63
C GLN A 376 -12.81 5.42 15.26
N ARG A 377 -12.19 5.82 14.14
CA ARG A 377 -12.26 7.20 13.65
C ARG A 377 -13.69 7.60 13.30
N ARG A 378 -14.45 6.73 12.62
CA ARG A 378 -15.87 6.98 12.30
C ARG A 378 -16.71 7.15 13.56
N ALA A 379 -16.56 6.25 14.54
CA ALA A 379 -17.30 6.30 15.79
C ALA A 379 -16.99 7.57 16.61
N ALA A 380 -15.72 7.98 16.66
CA ALA A 380 -15.31 9.22 17.31
C ALA A 380 -15.93 10.46 16.65
N TRP A 381 -16.00 10.48 15.30
CA TRP A 381 -16.66 11.56 14.55
C TRP A 381 -18.17 11.63 14.84
N THR A 382 -18.86 10.49 14.85
CA THR A 382 -20.30 10.44 15.13
C THR A 382 -20.66 10.91 16.54
N GLN A 383 -19.78 10.73 17.53
CA GLN A 383 -20.00 11.28 18.88
C GLN A 383 -19.72 12.78 18.99
N ALA A 384 -18.88 13.34 18.10
CA ALA A 384 -18.55 14.76 18.08
C ALA A 384 -19.65 15.64 17.45
N GLU A 385 -20.66 15.03 16.79
CA GLU A 385 -21.94 15.66 16.46
C GLU A 385 -22.96 15.36 17.57
N PRO A 386 -23.04 16.13 18.68
CA PRO A 386 -24.25 16.11 19.46
C PRO A 386 -25.37 16.63 18.57
N GLU A 387 -26.53 15.95 18.60
CA GLU A 387 -27.76 16.38 17.94
C GLU A 387 -27.87 17.91 17.99
N LEU A 388 -27.72 18.56 16.83
CA LEU A 388 -28.25 19.89 16.62
C LEU A 388 -29.72 19.77 16.97
N GLY A 389 -30.05 20.20 18.19
CA GLY A 389 -31.33 19.92 18.82
C GLY A 389 -32.48 20.24 17.87
N ASP A 390 -33.45 19.33 17.86
CA ASP A 390 -34.78 19.56 17.29
C ASP A 390 -35.22 21.02 17.52
N PRO A 391 -35.46 21.82 16.45
CA PRO A 391 -35.92 23.20 16.57
C PRO A 391 -37.27 23.34 17.29
N GLY A 392 -37.95 22.23 17.60
CA GLY A 392 -39.30 22.19 18.16
C GLY A 392 -39.46 22.37 19.67
N LYS A 393 -38.40 22.27 20.50
CA LYS A 393 -38.56 22.42 21.97
C LYS A 393 -38.49 23.89 22.40
N ARG A 394 -39.63 24.60 22.28
CA ARG A 394 -39.90 25.85 23.01
C ARG A 394 -39.68 25.62 24.51
N TYR A 395 -38.55 26.07 25.04
CA TYR A 395 -38.41 26.34 26.47
C TYR A 395 -39.45 27.40 26.84
N LYS A 396 -40.50 27.00 27.57
CA LYS A 396 -41.42 27.93 28.21
C LYS A 396 -40.60 28.81 29.17
N ARG A 397 -40.46 30.09 28.85
CA ARG A 397 -39.99 31.10 29.81
C ARG A 397 -40.95 31.11 30.98
N SER A 398 -40.43 30.81 32.18
CA SER A 398 -41.11 31.07 33.44
C SER A 398 -41.41 32.58 33.56
N PRO A 399 -42.60 32.99 34.01
CA PRO A 399 -42.92 34.39 34.16
C PRO A 399 -42.15 34.98 35.35
N THR A 400 -41.50 36.11 35.09
CA THR A 400 -40.86 36.98 36.07
C THR A 400 -41.87 37.40 37.15
N PRO A 401 -41.57 37.31 38.46
CA PRO A 401 -42.41 37.93 39.47
C PRO A 401 -42.21 39.45 39.43
N GLN A 402 -43.32 40.18 39.30
CA GLN A 402 -43.35 41.63 39.53
C GLN A 402 -43.09 41.94 41.01
N ALA A 403 -42.44 43.09 41.23
CA ALA A 403 -42.05 43.61 42.52
C ALA A 403 -43.22 43.95 43.46
N ALA A 404 -43.00 43.71 44.75
CA ALA A 404 -43.37 44.57 45.88
C ALA A 404 -42.34 44.35 46.99
#